data_AF-A0A3S4FNY4-F1
#
_entry.id   AF-A0A3S4FNY4-F1
#
_cell.length_a   1.000
_cell.length_b   1.000
_cell.length_c   1.000
_cell.angle_alpha   90.00
_cell.angle_beta   90.00
_cell.angle_gamma   90.00
#
_symmetry.space_group_name_H-M   'P 1'
#
loop_
_entity.id
_entity.type
_entity.pdbx_description
1 polymer ?
#
loop_
_entity_poly.entity_id
_entity_poly.type
_entity_poly.pdbx_seq_one_letter_code
_entity_poly.pdbx_strand_id
1 'polypeptide(L)'
;MDWGATLLSARIPLSDGSVREALLGCASPEHYPEQTSFLGASIGRYANRIANSRYTFAGETVQLSPSQGENQLHGGPEGFDKRRWQIVNQNDRQVLFALTLMTATRAFRPSLRHGAISSDR
;
A
#
# COMPACT_ATOMS: atom_id res chain seq x y z
N MET A 1 -1.44 13.88 2.47
CA MET A 1 -1.06 13.13 1.25
C MET A 1 -1.85 11.83 1.23
N ASP A 2 -2.36 11.43 0.08
CA ASP A 2 -3.30 10.33 -0.12
C ASP A 2 -2.77 9.27 -1.11
N TRP A 3 -1.50 9.37 -1.49
CA TRP A 3 -0.83 8.38 -2.34
C TRP A 3 -0.41 7.16 -1.53
N GLY A 4 -0.74 5.97 -2.04
CA GLY A 4 -0.41 4.68 -1.43
C GLY A 4 -0.98 4.46 -0.02
N ALA A 5 -1.90 5.32 0.45
CA ALA A 5 -2.30 5.41 1.86
C ALA A 5 -1.07 5.29 2.80
N THR A 6 -0.05 6.09 2.50
CA THR A 6 1.30 5.95 3.07
C THR A 6 1.37 6.52 4.49
N LEU A 7 1.93 5.77 5.43
CA LEU A 7 2.28 6.26 6.75
C LEU A 7 3.58 7.08 6.67
N LEU A 8 3.46 8.39 6.77
CA LEU A 8 4.57 9.33 6.54
C LEU A 8 5.40 9.68 7.77
N SER A 9 4.84 9.52 8.98
CA SER A 9 5.50 9.95 10.23
C SER A 9 4.96 9.17 11.41
N ALA A 10 5.85 8.75 12.30
CA ALA A 10 5.54 8.25 13.64
C ALA A 10 6.58 8.82 14.62
N ARG A 11 6.18 9.86 15.35
CA ARG A 11 7.06 10.57 16.28
C ARG A 11 6.91 10.02 17.69
N ILE A 12 8.02 9.59 18.27
CA ILE A 12 8.06 8.94 19.58
C ILE A 12 8.79 9.87 20.56
N PRO A 13 8.12 10.33 21.64
CA PRO A 13 8.78 10.98 22.75
C PRO A 13 9.70 10.00 23.49
N LEU A 14 10.90 10.44 23.83
CA LEU A 14 11.88 9.67 24.58
C LEU A 14 11.96 10.13 26.05
N SER A 15 12.62 9.31 26.88
CA SER A 15 12.79 9.59 28.30
C SER A 15 13.66 10.81 28.61
N ASP A 16 14.51 11.23 27.67
CA ASP A 16 15.32 12.46 27.78
C ASP A 16 14.54 13.73 27.34
N GLY A 17 13.24 13.58 27.02
CA GLY A 17 12.39 14.67 26.56
C GLY A 17 12.51 14.99 25.06
N SER A 18 13.43 14.35 24.33
CA SER A 18 13.52 14.49 22.88
C SER A 18 12.38 13.76 22.17
N VAL A 19 12.10 14.14 20.91
CA VAL A 19 11.14 13.46 20.04
C VAL A 19 11.88 12.95 18.82
N ARG A 20 11.73 11.67 18.49
CA ARG A 20 12.37 11.05 17.33
C ARG A 20 11.37 10.58 16.31
N GLU A 21 11.69 10.80 15.04
CA GLU A 21 11.01 10.12 13.93
C GLU A 21 11.46 8.65 13.92
N ALA A 22 10.48 7.75 13.95
CA ALA A 22 10.71 6.31 13.98
C ALA A 22 10.65 5.66 12.60
N LEU A 23 10.11 6.37 11.60
CA LEU A 23 9.96 5.85 10.25
C LEU A 23 11.11 6.31 9.35
N LEU A 24 11.49 5.44 8.41
CA LEU A 24 12.21 5.85 7.22
C LEU A 24 11.22 6.53 6.26
N GLY A 25 11.66 7.56 5.57
CA GLY A 25 10.83 8.30 4.63
C GLY A 25 11.65 9.00 3.55
N CYS A 26 10.95 9.51 2.53
CA CYS A 26 11.55 10.35 1.51
C CYS A 26 11.77 11.79 2.03
N ALA A 27 12.69 12.52 1.40
CA ALA A 27 13.01 13.90 1.78
C ALA A 27 11.83 14.88 1.64
N SER A 28 10.95 14.66 0.66
CA SER A 28 9.71 15.43 0.50
C SER A 28 8.56 14.52 0.04
N PRO A 29 7.29 14.91 0.27
CA PRO A 29 6.11 14.17 -0.19
C PRO A 29 6.13 13.85 -1.69
N GLU A 30 6.72 14.72 -2.51
CA GLU A 30 6.75 14.63 -3.97
C GLU A 30 7.50 13.39 -4.48
N HIS A 31 8.42 12.85 -3.68
CA HIS A 31 9.24 11.69 -4.02
C HIS A 31 8.55 10.35 -3.72
N TYR A 32 7.47 10.35 -2.94
CA TYR A 32 6.80 9.11 -2.55
C TYR A 32 6.17 8.32 -3.72
N PRO A 33 5.65 8.95 -4.79
CA PRO A 33 5.20 8.21 -5.97
C PRO A 33 6.30 7.49 -6.74
N GLU A 34 7.56 7.93 -6.59
CA GLU A 34 8.71 7.43 -7.36
C GLU A 34 9.59 6.46 -6.58
N GLN A 35 9.42 6.38 -5.26
CA GLN A 35 10.20 5.50 -4.40
C GLN A 35 9.95 4.02 -4.70
N THR A 36 11.02 3.22 -4.63
CA THR A 36 11.00 1.78 -4.96
C THR A 36 11.13 0.87 -3.74
N SER A 37 11.19 1.46 -2.55
CA SER A 37 11.45 0.77 -1.27
C SER A 37 10.17 0.49 -0.47
N PHE A 38 9.00 0.84 -0.99
CA PHE A 38 7.69 0.70 -0.37
C PHE A 38 7.57 1.33 1.04
N LEU A 39 8.37 2.37 1.32
CA LEU A 39 8.41 3.06 2.62
C LEU A 39 7.02 3.52 3.06
N GLY A 40 6.52 2.94 4.16
CA GLY A 40 5.24 3.28 4.79
C GLY A 40 3.99 3.01 3.94
N ALA A 41 4.12 2.50 2.72
CA ALA A 41 3.01 2.38 1.78
C ALA A 41 2.09 1.20 2.13
N SER A 42 0.79 1.35 1.85
CA SER A 42 -0.16 0.24 1.91
C SER A 42 0.02 -0.66 0.68
N ILE A 43 0.25 -1.94 0.92
CA ILE A 43 0.62 -2.91 -0.11
C ILE A 43 -0.56 -3.80 -0.51
N GLY A 44 -0.76 -3.98 -1.81
CA GLY A 44 -1.77 -4.89 -2.33
C GLY A 44 -1.84 -4.90 -3.86
N ARG A 45 -2.61 -5.81 -4.46
CA ARG A 45 -3.59 -6.71 -3.80
C ARG A 45 -3.01 -7.90 -3.07
N TYR A 46 -1.78 -8.27 -3.37
CA TYR A 46 -1.05 -9.33 -2.68
C TYR A 46 0.29 -8.78 -2.21
N ALA A 47 0.55 -8.84 -0.91
CA ALA A 47 1.83 -8.44 -0.36
C ALA A 47 2.89 -9.52 -0.61
N ASN A 48 4.12 -9.09 -0.87
CA ASN A 48 5.24 -9.95 -1.24
C ASN A 48 5.06 -10.60 -2.62
N ARG A 49 5.67 -11.76 -2.84
CA ARG A 49 5.85 -12.37 -4.17
C ARG A 49 4.76 -13.39 -4.49
N ILE A 50 4.32 -13.37 -5.75
CA ILE A 50 3.65 -14.49 -6.41
C ILE A 50 4.64 -15.12 -7.38
N ALA A 51 4.92 -16.40 -7.15
CA ALA A 51 5.93 -17.15 -7.90
C ALA A 51 5.58 -17.22 -9.39
N ASN A 52 6.56 -16.96 -10.25
CA ASN A 52 6.42 -16.96 -11.71
C ASN A 52 5.26 -16.10 -12.24
N SER A 53 4.86 -15.08 -11.46
CA SER A 53 3.76 -14.17 -11.78
C SER A 53 2.48 -14.90 -12.18
N ARG A 54 2.18 -16.04 -11.53
CA ARG A 54 0.96 -16.79 -11.81
C ARG A 54 0.44 -17.49 -10.58
N TYR A 55 -0.86 -17.72 -10.57
CA TYR A 55 -1.49 -18.57 -9.57
C TYR A 55 -2.73 -19.24 -10.17
N THR A 56 -3.25 -20.26 -9.50
CA THR A 56 -4.45 -20.96 -9.93
C THR A 56 -5.62 -20.54 -9.06
N PHE A 57 -6.74 -20.17 -9.70
CA PHE A 57 -7.97 -19.80 -9.02
C PHE A 57 -9.17 -20.44 -9.70
N ALA A 58 -9.98 -21.16 -8.94
CA ALA A 58 -11.15 -21.89 -9.47
C ALA A 58 -10.83 -22.79 -10.68
N GLY A 59 -9.65 -23.42 -10.69
CA GLY A 59 -9.19 -24.28 -11.78
C GLY A 59 -8.59 -23.56 -12.98
N GLU A 60 -8.66 -22.23 -13.05
CA GLU A 60 -8.04 -21.44 -14.10
C GLU A 60 -6.67 -20.90 -13.66
N THR A 61 -5.70 -20.88 -14.57
CA THR A 61 -4.42 -20.19 -14.33
C THR A 61 -4.58 -18.70 -14.61
N VAL A 62 -4.36 -17.89 -13.59
CA VAL A 62 -4.31 -16.44 -13.67
C VAL A 62 -2.86 -16.02 -13.86
N GLN A 63 -2.58 -15.40 -15.00
CA GLN A 63 -1.29 -14.77 -15.27
C GLN A 63 -1.30 -13.32 -14.78
N LEU A 64 -0.18 -12.89 -14.22
CA LEU A 64 0.04 -11.58 -13.63
C LEU A 64 1.25 -10.91 -14.29
N SER A 65 1.34 -9.59 -14.18
CA SER A 65 2.52 -8.87 -14.65
C SER A 65 3.69 -9.07 -13.68
N PRO A 66 4.86 -9.56 -14.15
CA PRO A 66 6.06 -9.60 -13.33
C PRO A 66 6.51 -8.19 -12.94
N SER A 67 7.06 -8.07 -11.74
CA SER A 67 7.64 -6.81 -11.23
C SER A 67 8.93 -6.99 -10.45
N GLN A 68 9.38 -8.23 -10.25
CA GLN A 68 10.72 -8.55 -9.76
C GLN A 68 11.18 -9.90 -10.33
N GLY A 69 12.06 -9.85 -11.33
CA GLY A 69 12.42 -11.03 -12.09
C GLY A 69 11.18 -11.68 -12.71
N GLU A 70 11.03 -12.99 -12.56
CA GLU A 70 9.85 -13.73 -13.03
C GLU A 70 8.65 -13.62 -12.09
N ASN A 71 8.82 -13.06 -10.89
CA ASN A 71 7.79 -12.99 -9.86
C ASN A 71 7.02 -11.66 -9.93
N GLN A 72 5.76 -11.68 -9.49
CA GLN A 72 5.04 -10.45 -9.19
C GLN A 72 5.27 -10.10 -7.73
N LEU A 73 5.86 -8.93 -7.47
CA LEU A 73 6.08 -8.39 -6.14
C LEU A 73 5.03 -7.30 -5.83
N HIS A 74 4.48 -7.34 -4.62
CA HIS A 74 3.68 -6.26 -4.01
C HIS A 74 2.50 -5.77 -4.88
N GLY A 75 1.80 -6.71 -5.53
CA GLY A 75 0.66 -6.40 -6.39
C GLY A 75 1.03 -5.85 -7.77
N GLY A 76 2.32 -5.76 -8.10
CA GLY A 76 2.82 -5.52 -9.44
C GLY A 76 3.00 -4.04 -9.81
N PRO A 77 3.08 -3.74 -11.12
CA PRO A 77 3.25 -2.37 -11.63
C PRO A 77 2.11 -1.43 -11.24
N GLU A 78 0.94 -1.99 -10.95
CA GLU A 78 -0.31 -1.28 -10.64
C GLU A 78 -0.76 -1.48 -9.18
N GLY A 79 0.18 -1.82 -8.30
CA GLY A 79 -0.01 -2.06 -6.87
C GLY A 79 -0.61 -0.88 -6.11
N PHE A 80 -1.10 -1.15 -4.91
CA PHE A 80 -1.81 -0.17 -4.07
C PHE A 80 -0.96 1.02 -3.64
N ASP A 81 0.34 0.82 -3.51
CA ASP A 81 1.36 1.83 -3.22
C ASP A 81 1.47 2.90 -4.31
N LYS A 82 1.03 2.58 -5.54
CA LYS A 82 1.12 3.44 -6.73
C LYS A 82 -0.22 4.07 -7.10
N ARG A 83 -1.18 4.07 -6.17
CA ARG A 83 -2.52 4.61 -6.41
C ARG A 83 -2.79 5.79 -5.50
N ARG A 84 -3.60 6.72 -5.99
CA ARG A 84 -4.22 7.74 -5.17
C ARG A 84 -5.45 7.15 -4.49
N TRP A 85 -5.51 7.23 -3.17
CA TRP A 85 -6.62 6.74 -2.36
C TRP A 85 -7.61 7.88 -2.07
N GLN A 86 -8.89 7.54 -1.94
CA GLN A 86 -9.89 8.49 -1.46
C GLN A 86 -9.81 8.60 0.06
N ILE A 87 -9.77 9.83 0.59
CA ILE A 87 -10.04 10.08 2.01
C ILE A 87 -11.55 10.05 2.22
N VAL A 88 -12.04 9.05 2.95
CA VAL A 88 -13.47 8.87 3.24
C VAL A 88 -13.87 9.64 4.50
N ASN A 89 -13.00 9.64 5.52
CA ASN A 89 -13.20 10.37 6.75
C ASN A 89 -11.84 10.71 7.37
N GLN A 90 -11.74 11.82 8.10
CA GLN A 90 -10.55 12.22 8.83
C GLN A 90 -10.92 13.09 10.03
N ASN A 91 -10.24 12.86 11.15
CA ASN A 91 -10.21 13.74 12.31
C ASN A 91 -8.81 13.72 12.94
N ASP A 92 -8.65 14.37 14.09
CA ASP A 92 -7.37 14.51 14.77
C ASP A 92 -6.74 13.19 15.27
N ARG A 93 -7.51 12.10 15.29
CA ARG A 93 -7.09 10.79 15.81
C ARG A 93 -7.06 9.69 14.75
N GLN A 94 -7.73 9.86 13.63
CA GLN A 94 -7.82 8.83 12.60
C GLN A 94 -8.07 9.39 11.20
N VAL A 95 -7.67 8.62 10.21
CA VAL A 95 -8.04 8.81 8.81
C VAL A 95 -8.48 7.48 8.21
N LEU A 96 -9.59 7.49 7.49
CA LEU A 96 -10.08 6.35 6.73
C LEU A 96 -9.84 6.59 5.25
N PHE A 97 -9.00 5.75 4.65
CA PHE A 97 -8.79 5.70 3.21
C PHE A 97 -9.64 4.60 2.57
N ALA A 98 -10.04 4.81 1.32
CA ALA A 98 -10.64 3.79 0.47
C ALA A 98 -10.03 3.83 -0.94
N LEU A 99 -9.85 2.64 -1.53
CA LEU A 99 -9.45 2.47 -2.92
C LEU A 99 -10.46 1.55 -3.59
N THR A 100 -11.09 2.03 -4.66
CA THR A 100 -11.98 1.22 -5.50
C THR A 100 -11.24 0.88 -6.79
N LEU A 101 -11.16 -0.41 -7.08
CA LEU A 101 -10.56 -0.89 -8.32
C LEU A 101 -11.69 -1.26 -9.28
N MET A 102 -11.81 -0.51 -10.38
CA MET A 102 -12.63 -0.96 -11.50
C MET A 102 -11.86 -2.08 -12.22
N THR A 103 -11.94 -3.31 -11.71
CA THR A 103 -11.27 -4.42 -12.39
C THR A 103 -12.03 -4.77 -13.67
N ALA A 104 -11.46 -4.42 -14.82
CA ALA A 104 -11.73 -5.15 -16.07
C ALA A 104 -11.02 -6.51 -16.09
N THR A 105 -10.01 -6.72 -15.23
CA THR A 105 -9.17 -7.90 -15.22
C THR A 105 -9.57 -8.87 -14.10
N ARG A 106 -9.87 -10.12 -14.47
CA ARG A 106 -10.14 -11.31 -13.62
C ARG A 106 -9.01 -11.63 -12.61
N ALA A 107 -7.93 -10.86 -12.60
CA ALA A 107 -6.69 -11.15 -11.89
C ALA A 107 -6.85 -11.14 -10.36
N PHE A 108 -7.84 -10.42 -9.82
CA PHE A 108 -8.23 -10.46 -8.40
C PHE A 108 -9.71 -10.02 -8.33
N ARG A 109 -10.51 -10.55 -7.39
CA ARG A 109 -11.97 -10.29 -7.36
C ARG A 109 -12.33 -8.78 -7.29
N PRO A 110 -13.49 -8.35 -7.81
CA PRO A 110 -13.83 -6.94 -8.01
C PRO A 110 -14.20 -6.13 -6.76
N SER A 111 -14.39 -6.75 -5.59
CA SER A 111 -14.92 -6.06 -4.41
C SER A 111 -14.04 -6.28 -3.18
N LEU A 112 -12.89 -5.61 -3.15
CA LEU A 112 -12.08 -5.45 -1.95
C LEU A 112 -12.17 -4.00 -1.49
N ARG A 113 -13.03 -3.70 -0.51
CA ARG A 113 -12.98 -2.44 0.25
C ARG A 113 -11.93 -2.60 1.35
N HIS A 114 -10.83 -1.88 1.23
CA HIS A 114 -9.84 -1.78 2.30
C HIS A 114 -10.08 -0.49 3.08
N GLY A 115 -10.32 -0.62 4.39
CA GLY A 115 -10.25 0.50 5.34
C GLY A 115 -8.96 0.37 6.15
N ALA A 116 -8.21 1.47 6.29
CA ALA A 116 -7.03 1.52 7.15
C ALA A 116 -7.43 1.72 8.61
N ILE A 117 -6.63 1.13 9.51
CA ILE A 117 -6.89 0.91 10.95
C ILE A 117 -6.76 2.21 11.77
N SER A 118 -7.68 2.42 12.72
CA SER A 118 -7.59 3.44 13.77
C SER A 118 -6.68 2.97 14.92
N SER A 119 -5.91 3.87 15.51
CA SER A 119 -5.20 3.56 16.76
C SER A 119 -6.13 3.80 17.94
N ASP A 120 -6.69 2.74 18.51
CA ASP A 120 -7.27 2.78 19.87
C ASP A 120 -6.14 2.60 20.89
N ARG A 121 -5.74 3.69 21.55
CA ARG A 121 -5.43 3.78 22.99
C ARG A 121 -5.59 5.22 23.47
#